data_AF-A0A948B6B6-F1
#
_entry.id   AF-A0A948B6B6-F1
#
_cell.length_a   1.000
_cell.length_b   1.000
_cell.length_c   1.000
_cell.angle_alpha   90.00
_cell.angle_beta   90.00
_cell.angle_gamma   90.00
#
_symmetry.space_group_name_H-M   'P 1'
#
loop_
_entity.id
_entity.type
_entity.pdbx_description
1 polymer ?
#
loop_
_entity_poly.entity_id
_entity_poly.type
_entity_poly.pdbx_seq_one_letter_code
_entity_poly.pdbx_strand_id
1 'polypeptide(L)'
;KVEIEYLAQTREQTKEENAADMAKINELLKDHKYQETIRIAQKLRVLKFNESKVKQLIRKIKYEWINYELQQCKTLLDSDKYEDILLTLQRIKKIDPNSAKLAKLLVNTNKKYKRFKIMEKRDFIYQGLEKTVTLMQLKKYEKAMIASREILDIDADNKKANYLHILSKRKFAKSIDTELIAQMKKGHLKNREDFNKDNSSFIKI
;
A
#
# COMPACT_ATOMS: atom_id res chain seq x y z
N LYS A 1 -38.54 53.59 -6.38
CA LYS A 1 -37.85 54.15 -5.18
C LYS A 1 -37.88 53.15 -4.02
N VAL A 2 -39.08 52.70 -3.61
CA VAL A 2 -39.28 51.67 -2.56
C VAL A 2 -38.52 50.35 -2.83
N GLU A 3 -38.53 49.85 -4.07
CA GLU A 3 -37.82 48.60 -4.42
C GLU A 3 -36.29 48.71 -4.32
N ILE A 4 -35.73 49.90 -4.60
CA ILE A 4 -34.28 50.16 -4.48
C ILE A 4 -33.86 50.25 -3.01
N GLU A 5 -34.68 50.89 -2.16
CA GLU A 5 -34.46 50.98 -0.72
C GLU A 5 -34.56 49.59 -0.05
N TYR A 6 -35.55 48.78 -0.43
CA TYR A 6 -35.70 47.40 0.06
C TYR A 6 -34.49 46.52 -0.32
N LEU A 7 -34.01 46.61 -1.57
CA LEU A 7 -32.83 45.88 -2.03
C LEU A 7 -31.55 46.34 -1.32
N ALA A 8 -31.42 47.63 -1.02
CA ALA A 8 -30.29 48.16 -0.26
C ALA A 8 -30.29 47.62 1.19
N GLN A 9 -31.43 47.66 1.86
CA GLN A 9 -31.59 47.17 3.22
C GLN A 9 -31.30 45.65 3.33
N THR A 10 -31.80 44.87 2.38
CA THR A 10 -31.53 43.42 2.32
C THR A 10 -30.04 43.13 2.12
N ARG A 11 -29.34 43.92 1.30
CA ARG A 11 -27.89 43.77 1.09
C ARG A 11 -27.08 44.14 2.32
N GLU A 12 -27.53 45.13 3.08
CA GLU A 12 -26.88 45.58 4.31
C GLU A 12 -27.02 44.53 5.42
N GLN A 13 -28.23 44.03 5.65
CA GLN A 13 -28.47 42.90 6.57
C GLN A 13 -27.63 41.67 6.20
N THR A 14 -27.55 41.32 4.91
CA THR A 14 -26.72 40.20 4.45
C THR A 14 -25.23 40.41 4.77
N LYS A 15 -24.73 41.66 4.71
CA LYS A 15 -23.33 41.95 5.07
C LYS A 15 -23.09 41.83 6.58
N GLU A 16 -24.02 42.31 7.39
CA GLU A 16 -23.95 42.19 8.86
C GLU A 16 -23.96 40.73 9.31
N GLU A 17 -24.88 39.92 8.77
CA GLU A 17 -24.94 38.48 9.06
C GLU A 17 -23.64 37.76 8.67
N ASN A 18 -23.09 38.06 7.50
CA ASN A 18 -21.82 37.48 7.06
C ASN A 18 -20.64 37.90 7.95
N ALA A 19 -20.66 39.14 8.47
CA ALA A 19 -19.65 39.62 9.42
C ALA A 19 -19.79 38.94 10.80
N ALA A 20 -21.03 38.72 11.27
CA ALA A 20 -21.31 37.98 12.49
C ALA A 20 -20.85 36.51 12.38
N ASP A 21 -21.11 35.86 11.24
CA ASP A 21 -20.63 34.50 10.95
C ASP A 21 -19.08 34.42 10.99
N MET A 22 -18.39 35.45 10.51
CA MET A 22 -16.92 35.55 10.61
C MET A 22 -16.44 35.73 12.06
N ALA A 23 -17.12 36.52 12.88
CA ALA A 23 -16.81 36.65 14.30
C ALA A 23 -17.00 35.30 15.03
N LYS A 24 -18.11 34.61 14.77
CA LYS A 24 -18.42 33.29 15.32
C LYS A 24 -17.37 32.23 14.95
N ILE A 25 -16.85 32.26 13.72
CA ILE A 25 -15.74 31.38 13.31
C ILE A 25 -14.53 31.55 14.24
N ASN A 26 -14.16 32.79 14.57
CA ASN A 26 -12.99 33.05 15.40
C ASN A 26 -13.18 32.54 16.84
N GLU A 27 -14.40 32.61 17.39
CA GLU A 27 -14.71 32.06 18.70
C GLU A 27 -14.66 30.53 18.69
N LEU A 28 -15.31 29.88 17.71
CA LEU A 28 -15.30 28.42 17.58
C LEU A 28 -13.91 27.84 17.39
N LEU A 29 -13.00 28.59 16.74
CA LEU A 29 -11.60 28.19 16.60
C LEU A 29 -10.84 28.16 17.92
N LYS A 30 -11.12 29.10 18.84
CA LYS A 30 -10.54 29.09 20.19
C LYS A 30 -11.01 27.86 20.98
N ASP A 31 -12.24 27.43 20.75
CA ASP A 31 -12.84 26.26 21.37
C ASP A 31 -12.51 24.93 20.65
N HIS A 32 -11.65 24.94 19.62
CA HIS A 32 -11.34 23.77 18.79
C HIS A 32 -12.56 23.09 18.15
N LYS A 33 -13.67 23.81 17.94
CA LYS A 33 -14.91 23.33 17.30
C LYS A 33 -14.78 23.36 15.77
N TYR A 34 -13.78 22.64 15.24
CA TYR A 34 -13.37 22.71 13.85
C TYR A 34 -14.46 22.33 12.84
N GLN A 35 -15.26 21.30 13.15
CA GLN A 35 -16.33 20.84 12.25
C GLN A 35 -17.39 21.92 12.04
N GLU A 36 -17.86 22.56 13.10
CA GLU A 36 -18.84 23.65 13.01
C GLU A 36 -18.24 24.90 12.36
N THR A 37 -16.96 25.18 12.65
CA THR A 37 -16.23 26.27 12.00
C THR A 37 -16.18 26.09 10.48
N ILE A 38 -15.89 24.87 10.00
CA ILE A 38 -15.90 24.54 8.56
C ILE A 38 -17.30 24.71 7.97
N ARG A 39 -18.35 24.31 8.69
CA ARG A 39 -19.74 24.44 8.22
C ARG A 39 -20.11 25.90 7.96
N ILE A 40 -19.78 26.79 8.90
CA ILE A 40 -20.03 28.24 8.75
C ILE A 40 -19.18 28.82 7.62
N ALA A 41 -17.89 28.46 7.55
CA ALA A 41 -17.02 28.93 6.47
C ALA A 41 -17.50 28.45 5.09
N GLN A 42 -18.07 27.24 4.99
CA GLN A 42 -18.68 26.75 3.76
C GLN A 42 -19.94 27.53 3.38
N LYS A 43 -20.80 27.87 4.36
CA LYS A 43 -21.96 28.76 4.14
C LYS A 43 -21.51 30.10 3.53
N LEU A 44 -20.51 30.75 4.14
CA LEU A 44 -19.96 32.02 3.63
C LEU A 44 -19.41 31.89 2.20
N ARG A 45 -18.79 30.74 1.88
CA ARG A 45 -18.28 30.47 0.53
C ARG A 45 -19.42 30.35 -0.50
N VAL A 46 -20.51 29.66 -0.16
CA VAL A 46 -21.68 29.51 -1.05
C VAL A 46 -22.33 30.87 -1.32
N LEU A 47 -22.36 31.75 -0.32
CA LEU A 47 -22.83 33.13 -0.44
C LEU A 47 -21.85 34.05 -1.19
N LYS A 48 -20.73 33.51 -1.71
CA LYS A 48 -19.66 34.25 -2.41
C LYS A 48 -19.09 35.42 -1.59
N PHE A 49 -19.25 35.40 -0.27
CA PHE A 49 -18.68 36.40 0.61
C PHE A 49 -17.16 36.24 0.64
N ASN A 50 -16.42 37.23 0.14
CA ASN A 50 -14.95 37.25 0.16
C ASN A 50 -14.32 35.89 -0.22
N GLU A 51 -14.76 35.31 -1.33
CA GLU A 51 -14.52 33.89 -1.69
C GLU A 51 -13.05 33.45 -1.53
N SER A 52 -12.10 34.28 -1.95
CA SER A 52 -10.66 34.01 -1.80
C SER A 52 -10.24 33.89 -0.32
N LYS A 53 -10.67 34.83 0.53
CA LYS A 53 -10.36 34.83 1.97
C LYS A 53 -10.99 33.61 2.65
N VAL A 54 -12.25 33.31 2.34
CA VAL A 54 -12.95 32.15 2.92
C VAL A 54 -12.32 30.83 2.47
N LYS A 55 -11.88 30.71 1.21
CA LYS A 55 -11.15 29.54 0.72
C LYS A 55 -9.83 29.33 1.46
N GLN A 56 -9.07 30.40 1.70
CA GLN A 56 -7.84 30.36 2.50
C GLN A 56 -8.13 29.98 3.95
N LEU A 57 -9.20 30.54 4.53
CA LEU A 57 -9.65 30.23 5.88
C LEU A 57 -10.00 28.75 6.05
N ILE A 58 -10.80 28.17 5.14
CA ILE A 58 -11.13 26.73 5.18
C ILE A 58 -9.87 25.87 5.14
N ARG A 59 -8.89 26.22 4.30
CA ARG A 59 -7.61 25.48 4.23
C ARG A 59 -6.85 25.57 5.56
N LYS A 60 -6.77 26.76 6.16
CA LYS A 60 -6.13 26.98 7.46
C LYS A 60 -6.82 26.17 8.57
N ILE A 61 -8.14 26.23 8.65
CA ILE A 61 -8.95 25.49 9.63
C ILE A 61 -8.70 23.98 9.51
N LYS A 62 -8.74 23.44 8.28
CA LYS A 62 -8.44 22.01 8.05
C LYS A 62 -7.03 21.63 8.49
N TYR A 63 -6.04 22.47 8.20
CA TYR A 63 -4.66 22.25 8.61
C TYR A 63 -4.52 22.24 10.13
N GLU A 64 -5.13 23.20 10.83
CA GLU A 64 -5.14 23.27 12.30
C GLU A 64 -5.86 22.07 12.92
N TRP A 65 -7.03 21.69 12.39
CA TRP A 65 -7.76 20.51 12.86
C TRP A 65 -6.94 19.23 12.72
N ILE A 66 -6.29 19.02 11.58
CA ILE A 66 -5.40 17.87 11.38
C ILE A 66 -4.27 17.88 12.41
N ASN A 67 -3.64 19.02 12.67
CA ASN A 67 -2.56 19.10 13.66
C ASN A 67 -3.05 18.80 15.06
N TYR A 68 -4.22 19.30 15.42
CA TYR A 68 -4.86 19.02 16.70
C TYR A 68 -5.12 17.52 16.87
N GLU A 69 -5.75 16.86 15.90
CA GLU A 69 -6.01 15.41 15.93
C GLU A 69 -4.71 14.60 16.04
N LEU A 70 -3.68 14.96 15.27
CA LEU A 70 -2.38 14.29 15.34
C LEU A 70 -1.72 14.45 16.72
N GLN A 71 -1.89 15.61 17.35
CA GLN A 71 -1.37 15.86 18.69
C GLN A 71 -2.11 15.05 19.75
N GLN A 72 -3.45 14.94 19.64
CA GLN A 72 -4.26 14.11 20.54
C GLN A 72 -3.87 12.62 20.46
N CYS A 73 -3.49 12.15 19.28
CA CYS A 73 -3.06 10.76 19.07
C CYS A 73 -1.53 10.56 19.15
N LYS A 74 -0.77 11.53 19.65
CA LYS A 74 0.71 11.49 19.62
C LYS A 74 1.28 10.22 20.26
N THR A 75 0.76 9.80 21.41
CA THR A 75 1.20 8.57 22.11
C THR A 75 1.00 7.32 21.26
N LEU A 76 -0.11 7.23 20.53
CA LEU A 76 -0.34 6.14 19.58
C LEU A 76 0.66 6.20 18.42
N LEU A 77 0.90 7.40 17.86
CA LEU A 77 1.84 7.60 16.75
C LEU A 77 3.29 7.26 17.10
N ASP A 78 3.66 7.40 18.38
CA ASP A 78 4.98 7.07 18.91
C ASP A 78 5.13 5.59 19.32
N SER A 79 4.05 4.80 19.21
CA SER A 79 4.05 3.36 19.50
C SER A 79 4.32 2.48 18.27
N ASP A 80 4.49 1.17 18.48
CA ASP A 80 4.59 0.16 17.41
C ASP A 80 3.23 -0.44 16.99
N LYS A 81 2.10 0.16 17.39
CA LYS A 81 0.75 -0.29 17.02
C LYS A 81 0.38 0.18 15.61
N TYR A 82 1.13 -0.28 14.61
CA TYR A 82 1.05 0.23 13.24
C TYR A 82 -0.34 0.13 12.60
N GLU A 83 -1.11 -0.92 12.89
CA GLU A 83 -2.47 -1.08 12.36
C GLU A 83 -3.42 0.00 12.89
N ASP A 84 -3.41 0.21 14.21
CA ASP A 84 -4.19 1.27 14.87
C ASP A 84 -3.76 2.66 14.41
N ILE A 85 -2.45 2.87 14.22
CA ILE A 85 -1.91 4.11 13.66
C ILE A 85 -2.48 4.35 12.25
N LEU A 86 -2.45 3.34 11.38
CA LEU A 86 -2.93 3.47 10.00
C LEU A 86 -4.43 3.76 9.94
N LEU A 87 -5.24 3.07 10.75
CA LEU A 87 -6.68 3.34 10.88
C LEU A 87 -6.94 4.78 11.35
N THR A 88 -6.21 5.23 12.38
CA THR A 88 -6.30 6.60 12.90
C THR A 88 -5.95 7.63 11.84
N LEU A 89 -4.84 7.44 11.12
CA LEU A 89 -4.41 8.35 10.06
C LEU A 89 -5.39 8.38 8.87
N GLN A 90 -6.00 7.24 8.53
CA GLN A 90 -7.06 7.18 7.52
C GLN A 90 -8.31 7.96 7.94
N ARG A 91 -8.70 7.87 9.23
CA ARG A 91 -9.79 8.69 9.77
C ARG A 91 -9.48 10.19 9.66
N ILE A 92 -8.29 10.61 10.09
CA ILE A 92 -7.86 12.02 10.02
C ILE A 92 -7.78 12.50 8.56
N LYS A 93 -7.39 11.63 7.62
CA LYS A 93 -7.36 11.94 6.18
C LYS A 93 -8.72 12.34 5.61
N LYS A 94 -9.84 11.96 6.25
CA LYS A 94 -11.18 12.39 5.83
C LYS A 94 -11.39 13.91 5.98
N ILE A 95 -10.65 14.58 6.87
CA ILE A 95 -10.71 16.04 7.07
C ILE A 95 -10.22 16.78 5.81
N ASP A 96 -9.08 16.33 5.28
CA ASP A 96 -8.52 16.80 4.01
C ASP A 96 -7.82 15.67 3.25
N PRO A 97 -8.50 15.07 2.25
CA PRO A 97 -7.93 14.00 1.43
C PRO A 97 -6.63 14.39 0.70
N ASN A 98 -6.43 15.68 0.44
CA ASN A 98 -5.31 16.24 -0.29
C ASN A 98 -4.18 16.75 0.62
N SER A 99 -4.26 16.49 1.92
CA SER A 99 -3.21 16.89 2.87
C SER A 99 -1.90 16.17 2.57
N ALA A 100 -0.92 16.91 2.03
CA ALA A 100 0.42 16.40 1.75
C ALA A 100 1.12 15.88 3.03
N LYS A 101 0.85 16.52 4.18
CA LYS A 101 1.36 16.09 5.49
C LYS A 101 0.87 14.69 5.84
N LEU A 102 -0.44 14.44 5.73
CA LEU A 102 -1.03 13.13 6.01
C LEU A 102 -0.60 12.08 4.98
N ALA A 103 -0.51 12.45 3.71
CA ALA A 103 -0.02 11.55 2.66
C ALA A 103 1.40 11.07 2.98
N LYS A 104 2.32 11.99 3.31
CA LYS A 104 3.69 11.66 3.70
C LYS A 104 3.74 10.80 4.96
N LEU A 105 2.92 11.12 5.96
CA LEU A 105 2.87 10.36 7.20
C LEU A 105 2.39 8.92 6.97
N LEU A 106 1.30 8.72 6.21
CA LEU A 106 0.80 7.40 5.83
C LEU A 106 1.83 6.55 5.09
N VAL A 107 2.53 7.14 4.12
CA VAL A 107 3.61 6.45 3.38
C VAL A 107 4.72 6.00 4.34
N ASN A 108 5.15 6.89 5.23
CA ASN A 108 6.19 6.58 6.22
C ASN A 108 5.74 5.49 7.20
N THR A 109 4.52 5.55 7.71
CA THR A 109 3.94 4.53 8.60
C THR A 109 3.86 3.18 7.90
N ASN A 110 3.34 3.12 6.67
CA ASN A 110 3.30 1.87 5.88
C ASN A 110 4.70 1.28 5.68
N LYS A 111 5.71 2.12 5.41
CA LYS A 111 7.10 1.68 5.29
C LYS A 111 7.64 1.10 6.60
N LYS A 112 7.36 1.75 7.73
CA LYS A 112 7.74 1.24 9.05
C LYS A 112 7.02 -0.08 9.36
N TYR A 113 5.72 -0.16 9.10
CA TYR A 113 4.93 -1.38 9.30
C TYR A 113 5.42 -2.56 8.46
N LYS A 114 5.74 -2.33 7.18
CA LYS A 114 6.36 -3.36 6.33
C LYS A 114 7.67 -3.87 6.94
N ARG A 115 8.53 -2.96 7.41
CA ARG A 115 9.79 -3.32 8.09
C ARG A 115 9.56 -4.08 9.38
N PHE A 116 8.59 -3.66 10.19
CA PHE A 116 8.21 -4.34 11.42
C PHE A 116 7.80 -5.80 11.14
N LYS A 117 6.93 -6.04 10.15
CA LYS A 117 6.54 -7.40 9.74
C LYS A 117 7.71 -8.27 9.27
N ILE A 118 8.63 -7.70 8.50
CA ILE A 118 9.85 -8.40 8.07
C ILE A 118 10.71 -8.74 9.29
N MET A 119 10.87 -7.82 10.23
CA MET A 119 11.64 -8.03 11.46
C MET A 119 11.05 -9.14 12.34
N GLU A 120 9.73 -9.21 12.50
CA GLU A 120 9.06 -10.30 13.22
C GLU A 120 9.29 -11.68 12.57
N LYS A 121 9.54 -11.71 11.26
CA LYS A 121 9.79 -12.95 10.50
C LYS A 121 11.27 -13.11 10.13
N ARG A 122 12.17 -12.38 10.76
CA ARG A 122 13.60 -12.37 10.40
C ARG A 122 14.24 -13.75 10.49
N ASP A 123 13.97 -14.48 11.56
CA ASP A 123 14.57 -15.81 11.77
C ASP A 123 14.04 -16.82 10.74
N PHE A 124 12.75 -16.76 10.43
CA PHE A 124 12.14 -17.55 9.35
C PHE A 124 12.80 -17.25 8.00
N ILE A 125 13.01 -15.97 7.67
CA ILE A 125 13.69 -15.55 6.44
C ILE A 125 15.12 -16.10 6.41
N TYR A 126 15.86 -15.97 7.52
CA TYR A 126 17.24 -16.44 7.61
C TYR A 126 17.35 -17.95 7.41
N GLN A 127 16.58 -18.74 8.15
CA GLN A 127 16.55 -20.20 8.04
C GLN A 127 16.04 -20.65 6.66
N GLY A 128 15.05 -19.95 6.10
CA GLY A 128 14.54 -20.20 4.76
C GLY A 128 15.62 -20.02 3.70
N LEU A 129 16.47 -19.01 3.82
CA LEU A 129 17.59 -18.78 2.91
C LEU A 129 18.62 -19.91 2.98
N GLU A 130 19.01 -20.34 4.18
CA GLU A 130 19.95 -21.47 4.37
C GLU A 130 19.37 -22.79 3.81
N LYS A 131 18.09 -23.06 4.10
CA LYS A 131 17.36 -24.21 3.55
C LYS A 131 17.34 -24.18 2.03
N THR A 132 17.08 -23.01 1.43
CA THR A 132 17.06 -22.85 -0.03
C THR A 132 18.43 -23.17 -0.63
N VAL A 133 19.52 -22.66 -0.03
CA VAL A 133 20.89 -22.96 -0.48
C VAL A 133 21.18 -24.46 -0.38
N THR A 134 20.80 -25.10 0.72
CA THR A 134 20.98 -26.55 0.92
C THR A 134 20.21 -27.36 -0.13
N LEU A 135 18.94 -27.01 -0.41
CA LEU A 135 18.14 -27.66 -1.45
C LEU A 135 18.76 -27.50 -2.85
N MET A 136 19.36 -26.35 -3.13
CA MET A 136 20.11 -26.11 -4.37
C MET A 136 21.34 -27.01 -4.49
N GLN A 137 22.08 -27.22 -3.40
CA GLN A 137 23.23 -28.14 -3.37
C GLN A 137 22.81 -29.59 -3.59
N LEU A 138 21.68 -30.00 -2.99
CA LEU A 138 21.09 -31.32 -3.16
C LEU A 138 20.37 -31.50 -4.52
N LYS A 139 20.47 -30.53 -5.43
CA LYS A 139 19.81 -30.50 -6.74
C LYS A 139 18.27 -30.61 -6.69
N LYS A 140 17.66 -30.33 -5.54
CA LYS A 140 16.19 -30.30 -5.33
C LYS A 140 15.62 -28.94 -5.75
N TYR A 141 15.74 -28.62 -7.04
CA TYR A 141 15.52 -27.26 -7.56
C TYR A 141 14.09 -26.76 -7.43
N GLU A 142 13.09 -27.62 -7.62
CA GLU A 142 11.68 -27.26 -7.42
C GLU A 142 11.41 -26.82 -5.98
N LYS A 143 11.87 -27.60 -5.00
CA LYS A 143 11.73 -27.29 -3.57
C LYS A 143 12.47 -26.00 -3.20
N ALA A 144 13.64 -25.75 -3.79
CA ALA A 144 14.36 -24.50 -3.61
C ALA A 144 13.60 -23.29 -4.19
N MET A 145 12.93 -23.48 -5.33
CA MET A 145 12.09 -22.44 -5.95
C MET A 145 10.89 -22.08 -5.07
N ILE A 146 10.24 -23.08 -4.46
CA ILE A 146 9.13 -22.86 -3.52
C ILE A 146 9.63 -22.16 -2.25
N ALA A 147 10.70 -22.67 -1.62
CA ALA A 147 11.24 -22.09 -0.38
C ALA A 147 11.70 -20.63 -0.55
N SER A 148 12.33 -20.30 -1.69
CA SER A 148 12.68 -18.91 -2.00
C SER A 148 11.46 -18.02 -2.27
N ARG A 149 10.37 -18.59 -2.80
CA ARG A 149 9.12 -17.85 -3.00
C ARG A 149 8.44 -17.50 -1.68
N GLU A 150 8.38 -18.44 -0.73
CA GLU A 150 7.82 -18.21 0.61
C GLU A 150 8.50 -17.02 1.31
N ILE A 151 9.81 -16.85 1.13
CA ILE A 151 10.56 -15.70 1.65
C ILE A 151 10.14 -14.40 0.95
N LEU A 152 9.96 -14.42 -0.37
CA LEU A 152 9.55 -13.26 -1.16
C LEU A 152 8.11 -12.82 -0.88
N ASP A 153 7.24 -13.74 -0.44
CA ASP A 153 5.89 -13.39 -0.01
C ASP A 153 5.90 -12.57 1.31
N ILE A 154 6.96 -12.68 2.12
CA ILE A 154 7.18 -11.88 3.34
C ILE A 154 7.99 -10.62 3.03
N ASP A 155 9.13 -10.78 2.33
CA ASP A 155 10.04 -9.71 1.94
C ASP A 155 10.28 -9.74 0.43
N ALA A 156 9.37 -9.12 -0.31
CA ALA A 156 9.43 -9.04 -1.77
C ALA A 156 10.70 -8.36 -2.31
N ASP A 157 11.37 -7.53 -1.50
CA ASP A 157 12.57 -6.80 -1.88
C ASP A 157 13.86 -7.58 -1.53
N ASN A 158 13.74 -8.82 -1.04
CA ASN A 158 14.86 -9.63 -0.62
C ASN A 158 15.71 -10.08 -1.83
N LYS A 159 16.82 -9.37 -2.07
CA LYS A 159 17.71 -9.62 -3.21
C LYS A 159 18.23 -11.06 -3.26
N LYS A 160 18.58 -11.64 -2.11
CA LYS A 160 19.14 -12.99 -2.03
C LYS A 160 18.09 -14.06 -2.35
N ALA A 161 16.89 -13.94 -1.78
CA ALA A 161 15.79 -14.83 -2.08
C ALA A 161 15.38 -14.74 -3.56
N ASN A 162 15.30 -13.53 -4.13
CA ASN A 162 14.99 -13.33 -5.54
C ASN A 162 16.03 -13.98 -6.47
N TYR A 163 17.31 -13.78 -6.17
CA TYR A 163 18.39 -14.44 -6.92
C TYR A 163 18.27 -15.97 -6.85
N LEU A 164 18.05 -16.53 -5.66
CA LEU A 164 17.91 -17.97 -5.47
C LEU A 164 16.69 -18.52 -6.21
N HIS A 165 15.56 -17.80 -6.20
CA HIS A 165 14.33 -18.17 -6.90
C HIS A 165 14.52 -18.24 -8.42
N ILE A 166 15.15 -17.22 -9.01
CA ILE A 166 15.43 -17.19 -10.44
C ILE A 166 16.40 -18.32 -10.81
N LEU A 167 17.46 -18.51 -10.00
CA LEU A 167 18.46 -19.54 -10.24
C LEU A 167 17.87 -20.95 -10.13
N SER A 168 17.04 -21.22 -9.12
CA SER A 168 16.38 -22.51 -8.93
C SER A 168 15.41 -22.80 -10.06
N LYS A 169 14.59 -21.82 -10.48
CA LYS A 169 13.68 -21.95 -11.62
C LYS A 169 14.43 -22.34 -12.89
N ARG A 170 15.55 -21.67 -13.18
CA ARG A 170 16.39 -21.98 -14.36
C ARG A 170 16.99 -23.38 -14.28
N LYS A 171 17.48 -23.81 -13.11
CA LYS A 171 18.06 -25.14 -12.94
C LYS A 171 17.01 -26.25 -13.02
N PHE A 172 15.81 -26.00 -12.49
CA PHE A 172 14.68 -26.93 -12.58
C PHE A 172 14.24 -27.17 -14.02
N ALA A 173 14.06 -26.10 -14.81
CA ALA A 173 13.74 -26.23 -16.23
C ALA A 173 14.77 -27.11 -16.97
N LYS A 174 16.07 -26.81 -16.77
CA LYS A 174 17.15 -27.62 -17.37
C LYS A 174 17.14 -29.09 -16.93
N SER A 175 16.78 -29.38 -15.67
CA SER A 175 16.70 -30.78 -15.22
C SER A 175 15.55 -31.53 -15.89
N ILE A 176 14.39 -30.88 -16.09
CA ILE A 176 13.26 -31.45 -16.82
C ILE A 176 13.66 -31.74 -18.27
N ASP A 177 14.27 -30.76 -18.95
CA ASP A 177 14.71 -30.91 -20.35
C ASP A 177 15.67 -32.10 -20.51
N THR A 178 16.63 -32.22 -19.58
CA THR A 178 17.61 -33.31 -19.59
C THR A 178 16.96 -34.67 -19.38
N GLU A 179 15.99 -34.75 -18.45
CA GLU A 179 15.27 -35.98 -18.16
C GLU A 179 14.38 -36.41 -19.33
N LEU A 180 13.68 -35.46 -19.97
CA LEU A 180 12.88 -35.72 -21.16
C LEU A 180 13.73 -36.26 -22.31
N ILE A 181 14.88 -35.62 -22.58
CA ILE A 181 15.84 -36.10 -23.60
C ILE A 181 16.32 -37.52 -23.27
N ALA A 182 16.62 -37.80 -22.00
CA ALA A 182 17.05 -39.12 -21.57
C ALA A 182 15.96 -40.19 -21.76
N GLN A 183 14.70 -39.87 -21.45
CA GLN A 183 13.55 -40.75 -21.67
C GLN A 183 13.32 -41.01 -23.16
N MET A 184 13.39 -39.98 -24.00
CA MET A 184 13.28 -40.13 -25.47
C MET A 184 14.36 -41.04 -26.04
N LYS A 185 15.62 -40.87 -25.60
CA LYS A 185 16.73 -41.76 -26.02
C LYS A 185 16.51 -43.20 -25.59
N LYS A 186 16.04 -43.44 -24.36
CA LYS A 186 15.71 -44.80 -23.88
C LYS A 186 14.57 -45.42 -24.69
N GLY A 187 13.53 -44.66 -25.02
CA GLY A 187 12.43 -45.13 -25.86
C GLY A 187 12.88 -45.51 -27.27
N HIS A 188 13.72 -44.69 -27.90
CA HIS A 188 14.29 -45.00 -29.22
C HIS A 188 15.18 -46.25 -29.22
N LEU A 189 15.99 -46.43 -28.18
CA LEU A 189 16.83 -47.63 -28.04
C LEU A 189 15.97 -48.90 -27.89
N LYS A 190 14.94 -48.84 -27.05
CA LYS A 190 14.02 -49.96 -26.84
C LYS A 190 13.27 -50.35 -28.13
N ASN A 191 12.73 -49.36 -28.85
CA ASN A 191 12.04 -49.62 -30.12
C ASN A 191 12.98 -50.24 -31.18
N ARG A 192 14.27 -49.89 -31.17
CA ARG A 192 15.27 -50.46 -32.07
C ARG A 192 15.63 -51.91 -31.69
N GLU A 193 15.71 -52.21 -30.40
CA GLU A 193 15.92 -53.57 -29.90
C GLU A 193 14.72 -54.48 -30.20
N ASP A 194 13.50 -53.96 -30.00
CA ASP A 194 12.26 -54.68 -30.30
C ASP A 194 12.12 -54.97 -31.81
N PHE A 195 12.39 -53.98 -32.67
CA PHE A 195 12.41 -54.16 -34.14
C PHE A 195 13.44 -55.20 -34.60
N ASN A 196 14.64 -55.21 -34.00
CA ASN A 196 15.68 -56.18 -34.35
C ASN A 196 15.33 -57.59 -33.87
N LYS A 197 14.66 -57.74 -32.72
CA LYS A 197 14.16 -59.04 -32.24
C LYS A 197 13.06 -59.59 -33.15
N ASP A 198 12.10 -58.77 -33.52
CA ASP A 198 11.01 -59.21 -34.40
C ASP A 198 11.56 -59.64 -35.77
N ASN A 199 12.47 -58.87 -36.38
CA ASN A 199 13.09 -59.27 -37.66
C ASN A 199 13.97 -60.53 -37.56
N SER A 200 14.61 -60.78 -36.41
CA SER A 200 15.38 -62.02 -36.19
C SER A 200 14.50 -63.27 -36.05
N SER A 201 13.21 -63.09 -35.73
CA SER A 201 12.23 -64.18 -35.62
C SER A 201 11.64 -64.60 -36.97
N PHE A 202 11.67 -63.72 -37.98
CA PHE A 202 11.22 -64.01 -39.35
C PHE A 202 12.30 -64.66 -40.23
N ILE A 203 13.58 -64.59 -39.85
CA ILE A 203 14.70 -65.24 -40.56
C ILE A 203 15.07 -66.53 -39.83
N LYS A 204 14.18 -67.53 -39.89
CA LYS A 204 14.54 -68.94 -39.65
C LYS A 204 14.00 -69.75 -40.82
N ILE A 205 14.87 -70.01 -41.79
CA ILE A 205 14.69 -71.02 -42.85
C ILE A 205 15.50 -72.24 -42.43
#